data_AF-A0A968UVV6-F1
#
_entry.id   AF-A0A968UVV6-F1
#
_cell.length_a   1.000
_cell.length_b   1.000
_cell.length_c   1.000
_cell.angle_alpha   90.00
_cell.angle_beta   90.00
_cell.angle_gamma   90.00
#
_symmetry.space_group_name_H-M   'P 1'
#
loop_
_entity.id
_entity.type
_entity.pdbx_description
1 polymer ?
#
loop_
_entity_poly.entity_id
_entity_poly.type
_entity_poly.pdbx_seq_one_letter_code
_entity_poly.pdbx_strand_id
1 'polypeptide(L)'
;MYNFREKAEIVEFLEIYQFLIPVLLEAPDKICPYFPENKLCLEVEKDFESIDSAQLFLDIIIESDRDEIIDEALDKEEKLSEDWYLSLPYEVRRVFSCGLC
;
A
#
# COMPACT_ATOMS: atom_id res chain seq x y z
N MET A 1 -2.90 11.00 5.42
CA MET A 1 -2.18 11.80 4.40
C MET A 1 -0.98 10.98 3.95
N TYR A 2 -0.73 10.88 2.64
CA TYR A 2 0.38 10.07 2.12
C TYR A 2 1.70 10.83 2.14
N ASN A 3 2.76 10.11 2.49
CA ASN A 3 4.13 10.45 2.14
C ASN A 3 4.46 9.81 0.80
N PHE A 4 5.27 10.48 -0.02
CA PHE A 4 5.69 9.98 -1.32
C PHE A 4 7.20 9.80 -1.30
N ARG A 5 7.72 8.61 -1.64
CA ARG A 5 9.17 8.44 -1.76
C ARG A 5 9.69 9.11 -3.03
N GLU A 6 9.11 8.77 -4.19
CA GLU A 6 9.43 9.39 -5.49
C GLU A 6 8.17 9.90 -6.18
N LYS A 7 7.82 11.16 -5.89
CA LYS A 7 6.54 11.75 -6.33
C LYS A 7 6.35 11.74 -7.85
N ALA A 8 7.42 11.97 -8.62
CA ALA A 8 7.33 12.01 -10.08
C ALA A 8 6.90 10.64 -10.65
N GLU A 9 7.53 9.56 -10.19
CA GLU A 9 7.22 8.20 -10.64
C GLU A 9 5.79 7.80 -10.25
N ILE A 10 5.34 8.18 -9.05
CA ILE A 10 3.98 7.89 -8.58
C ILE A 10 2.94 8.64 -9.42
N VAL A 11 3.20 9.89 -9.78
CA VAL A 11 2.30 10.66 -10.64
C VAL A 11 2.24 10.04 -12.04
N GLU A 12 3.38 9.73 -12.66
CA GLU A 12 3.43 9.07 -13.98
C GLU A 12 2.71 7.71 -13.96
N PHE A 13 2.87 6.93 -12.88
CA PHE A 13 2.19 5.66 -12.72
C PHE A 13 0.67 5.83 -12.61
N LEU A 14 0.19 6.82 -11.87
CA LEU A 14 -1.23 7.12 -11.73
C LEU A 14 -1.86 7.74 -12.97
N GLU A 15 -1.08 8.42 -13.82
CA GLU A 15 -1.54 8.88 -15.14
C GLU A 15 -1.85 7.70 -16.06
N ILE A 16 -1.09 6.60 -15.95
CA ILE A 16 -1.31 5.35 -16.70
C ILE A 16 -2.45 4.53 -16.07
N TYR A 17 -2.44 4.37 -14.75
CA TYR A 17 -3.38 3.52 -14.00
C TYR A 17 -4.38 4.35 -13.19
N GLN A 18 -5.15 5.21 -13.86
CA GLN A 18 -6.08 6.14 -13.20
C GLN A 18 -7.14 5.44 -12.34
N PHE A 19 -7.45 4.17 -12.60
CA PHE A 19 -8.36 3.37 -11.78
C PHE A 19 -7.85 3.11 -10.35
N LEU A 20 -6.57 3.37 -10.06
CA LEU A 20 -6.01 3.30 -8.71
C LEU A 20 -6.37 4.52 -7.86
N ILE A 21 -6.68 5.67 -8.47
CA ILE A 21 -7.03 6.90 -7.74
C ILE A 21 -8.18 6.66 -6.73
N PRO A 22 -9.33 6.08 -7.11
CA PRO A 22 -10.39 5.81 -6.13
C PRO A 22 -9.95 4.84 -5.02
N VAL A 23 -9.10 3.86 -5.33
CA VAL A 23 -8.56 2.91 -4.34
C VAL A 23 -7.69 3.64 -3.32
N LEU A 24 -6.82 4.55 -3.78
CA LEU A 24 -5.98 5.38 -2.92
C LEU A 24 -6.77 6.41 -2.11
N LEU A 25 -7.92 6.87 -2.60
CA LEU A 25 -8.79 7.75 -1.83
C LEU A 25 -9.53 6.99 -0.72
N GLU A 26 -9.88 5.73 -0.96
CA GLU A 26 -10.56 4.86 0.01
C GLU A 26 -9.59 4.27 1.06
N ALA A 27 -8.35 3.97 0.66
CA ALA A 27 -7.37 3.27 1.48
C ALA A 27 -7.16 3.84 2.89
N PRO A 28 -7.04 5.17 3.12
CA PRO A 28 -6.85 5.70 4.47
C PRO A 28 -8.01 5.35 5.42
N ASP A 29 -9.25 5.36 4.92
CA ASP A 29 -10.43 5.03 5.71
C ASP A 29 -10.50 3.53 6.04
N LYS A 30 -9.92 2.68 5.19
CA LYS A 30 -9.83 1.24 5.41
C LYS A 30 -8.68 0.83 6.33
N ILE A 31 -7.57 1.57 6.28
CA ILE A 31 -6.37 1.30 7.06
C ILE A 31 -6.51 1.84 8.49
N CYS A 32 -7.12 3.02 8.66
CA CYS A 32 -7.24 3.71 9.95
C CYS A 32 -7.82 2.84 11.11
N PRO A 33 -8.82 1.96 10.90
CA PRO A 33 -9.31 1.06 11.95
C PRO A 33 -8.25 0.10 12.53
N TYR A 34 -7.23 -0.25 11.75
CA TYR A 34 -6.16 -1.17 12.14
C TYR A 34 -4.89 -0.41 12.56
N PHE A 35 -4.59 0.68 11.85
CA PHE A 35 -3.37 1.47 11.97
C PHE A 35 -3.70 2.98 12.04
N PRO A 36 -4.29 3.46 13.14
CA PRO A 36 -4.86 4.81 13.23
C PRO A 36 -3.81 5.94 13.23
N GLU A 37 -2.61 5.67 13.71
CA GLU A 37 -1.55 6.67 13.89
C GLU A 37 -0.38 6.46 12.91
N ASN A 38 -0.43 5.42 12.09
CA ASN A 38 0.69 5.04 11.24
C ASN A 38 0.78 5.95 10.01
N LYS A 39 2.02 6.23 9.64
CA LYS A 39 2.33 6.97 8.42
C LYS A 39 2.13 6.04 7.24
N LEU A 40 1.44 6.53 6.22
CA LEU A 40 1.27 5.84 4.95
C LEU A 40 2.30 6.39 3.96
N CYS A 41 3.03 5.52 3.28
CA CYS A 41 3.99 5.87 2.25
C CYS A 41 3.59 5.23 0.92
N LEU A 42 3.73 5.99 -0.17
CA LEU A 42 3.55 5.49 -1.53
C LEU A 42 4.90 5.46 -2.24
N GLU A 43 5.14 4.36 -2.95
CA GLU A 43 6.34 4.10 -3.74
C GLU A 43 5.97 3.33 -5.01
N VAL A 44 6.67 3.59 -6.11
CA VAL A 44 6.59 2.74 -7.30
C VAL A 44 7.82 1.85 -7.28
N GLU A 45 7.61 0.54 -7.15
CA GLU A 45 8.68 -0.43 -7.27
C GLU A 45 8.67 -1.01 -8.68
N LYS A 46 9.87 -1.08 -9.28
CA LYS A 46 10.09 -1.67 -10.59
C LYS A 46 10.90 -2.94 -10.38
N ASP A 47 10.33 -4.09 -10.69
CA ASP A 47 11.11 -5.32 -10.70
C ASP A 47 11.98 -5.35 -11.97
N PHE A 48 13.31 -5.35 -11.74
CA PHE A 48 14.32 -5.31 -12.78
C PHE A 48 14.33 -6.58 -13.65
N GLU A 49 13.67 -7.66 -13.22
CA GLU A 49 13.59 -8.90 -13.98
C GLU A 49 12.52 -8.87 -15.08
N SER A 50 11.56 -7.92 -15.04
CA SER A 50 10.58 -7.75 -16.12
C SER A 50 10.14 -6.30 -16.33
N ILE A 51 10.31 -5.81 -17.56
CA ILE A 51 10.10 -4.39 -17.95
C ILE A 51 8.67 -3.88 -17.68
N ASP A 52 7.68 -4.78 -17.59
CA ASP A 52 6.25 -4.46 -17.37
C ASP A 52 5.74 -4.75 -15.95
N SER A 53 6.62 -4.97 -14.97
CA SER A 53 6.24 -5.39 -13.60
C SER A 53 6.19 -4.27 -12.57
N ALA A 54 6.19 -3.01 -13.01
CA ALA A 54 6.08 -1.89 -12.09
C ALA A 54 4.76 -1.98 -11.29
N GLN A 55 4.86 -1.82 -9.97
CA GLN A 55 3.73 -1.82 -9.05
C GLN A 55 3.77 -0.59 -8.15
N LEU A 56 2.60 -0.10 -7.79
CA LEU A 56 2.46 0.90 -6.75
C LEU A 56 2.31 0.20 -5.40
N PHE A 57 3.23 0.48 -4.49
CA PHE A 57 3.20 0.00 -3.12
C PHE A 57 2.67 1.09 -2.18
N LEU A 58 1.78 0.65 -1.29
CA LEU A 58 1.31 1.42 -0.14
C LEU A 58 1.85 0.78 1.14
N ASP A 59 2.85 1.42 1.72
CA ASP A 59 3.47 0.97 2.95
C ASP A 59 2.85 1.62 4.17
N ILE A 60 2.57 0.80 5.17
CA ILE A 60 2.16 1.19 6.52
C ILE A 60 3.42 1.14 7.39
N ILE A 61 3.93 2.31 7.76
CA ILE A 61 5.18 2.41 8.51
C ILE A 61 4.96 2.06 9.99
N ILE A 62 5.68 1.06 10.49
CA ILE A 62 5.71 0.72 11.91
C ILE A 62 6.99 1.26 12.56
N GLU A 63 6.85 2.30 13.39
CA GLU A 63 8.00 2.92 14.10
C GLU A 63 8.31 2.16 15.42
N SER A 64 8.61 0.85 15.35
CA SER A 64 9.00 0.02 16.50
C SER A 64 9.82 -1.19 16.08
N ASP A 65 10.88 -1.49 16.83
CA ASP A 65 11.74 -2.67 16.68
C ASP A 65 11.38 -3.83 17.64
N ARG A 66 10.33 -3.66 18.45
CA ARG A 66 9.87 -4.66 19.40
C ARG A 66 9.07 -5.77 18.70
N ASP A 67 9.53 -7.01 18.84
CA ASP A 67 8.91 -8.21 18.26
C ASP A 67 7.40 -8.28 18.56
N GLU A 68 6.98 -7.99 19.80
CA GLU A 68 5.56 -8.08 20.15
C GLU A 68 4.65 -7.08 19.40
N ILE A 69 5.20 -5.93 19.00
CA ILE A 69 4.48 -4.92 18.22
C ILE A 69 4.47 -5.30 16.74
N ILE A 70 5.55 -5.90 16.26
CA ILE A 70 5.65 -6.39 14.88
C ILE A 70 4.67 -7.54 14.67
N ASP A 71 4.61 -8.51 15.58
CA ASP A 71 3.66 -9.62 15.51
C ASP A 71 2.20 -9.12 15.51
N GLU A 72 1.87 -8.18 16.41
CA GLU A 72 0.53 -7.57 16.43
C GLU A 72 0.21 -6.81 15.14
N ALA A 73 1.21 -6.13 14.55
CA ALA A 73 1.04 -5.43 13.29
C ALA A 73 0.79 -6.40 12.13
N LEU A 74 1.49 -7.54 12.08
CA LEU A 74 1.27 -8.59 11.09
C LEU A 74 -0.14 -9.16 11.18
N ASP A 75 -0.63 -9.47 12.39
CA ASP A 75 -2.01 -9.94 12.60
C ASP A 75 -3.06 -8.91 12.14
N LYS A 76 -2.76 -7.62 12.28
CA LYS A 76 -3.62 -6.52 11.82
C LYS A 76 -3.58 -6.34 10.31
N GLU A 77 -2.41 -6.50 9.70
CA GLU A 77 -2.22 -6.44 8.25
C GLU A 77 -2.97 -7.60 7.58
N GLU A 78 -2.88 -8.82 8.12
CA GLU A 78 -3.60 -9.98 7.60
C GLU A 78 -5.12 -9.71 7.59
N LYS A 79 -5.67 -9.17 8.68
CA LYS A 79 -7.10 -8.82 8.75
C LYS A 79 -7.48 -7.70 7.79
N LEU A 80 -6.68 -6.65 7.71
CA LEU A 80 -6.88 -5.58 6.73
C LEU A 80 -6.88 -6.14 5.31
N SER A 81 -6.00 -7.12 5.06
CA SER A 81 -5.88 -7.77 3.76
C SER A 81 -7.15 -8.55 3.42
N GLU A 82 -7.65 -9.36 4.37
CA GLU A 82 -8.90 -10.11 4.22
C GLU A 82 -10.12 -9.21 4.05
N ASP A 83 -10.24 -8.16 4.88
CA ASP A 83 -11.42 -7.30 4.94
C ASP A 83 -11.52 -6.32 3.77
N TRP A 84 -10.39 -5.91 3.18
CA TRP A 84 -10.36 -4.90 2.13
C TRP A 84 -9.49 -5.28 0.94
N TYR A 85 -8.19 -5.51 1.13
CA TYR A 85 -7.26 -5.67 0.00
C TYR A 85 -7.68 -6.80 -0.94
N LEU A 86 -7.97 -7.99 -0.40
CA LEU A 86 -8.37 -9.16 -1.18
C LEU A 86 -9.75 -9.00 -1.86
N SER A 87 -10.57 -8.07 -1.37
CA SER A 87 -11.85 -7.72 -2.00
C SER A 87 -11.68 -6.86 -3.26
N LEU A 88 -10.50 -6.24 -3.46
CA LEU A 88 -10.22 -5.41 -4.61
C LEU A 88 -10.19 -6.24 -5.90
N PRO A 89 -10.61 -5.65 -7.04
CA PRO A 89 -10.53 -6.30 -8.34
C PRO A 89 -9.12 -6.81 -8.64
N TYR A 90 -9.04 -7.93 -9.35
CA TYR A 90 -7.75 -8.52 -9.75
C TYR A 90 -6.87 -7.51 -10.52
N GLU A 91 -7.47 -6.68 -11.37
CA GLU A 91 -6.76 -5.66 -12.15
C GLU A 91 -6.10 -4.60 -11.28
N VAL A 92 -6.71 -4.28 -10.11
CA VAL A 92 -6.10 -3.41 -9.10
C VAL A 92 -4.94 -4.14 -8.44
N ARG A 93 -5.19 -5.33 -7.88
CA ARG A 93 -4.17 -6.11 -7.15
C ARG A 93 -2.96 -6.55 -7.99
N ARG A 94 -3.07 -6.51 -9.32
CA ARG A 94 -1.96 -6.81 -10.22
C ARG A 94 -0.91 -5.68 -10.26
N VAL A 95 -1.32 -4.44 -9.99
CA VAL A 95 -0.47 -3.25 -10.12
C VAL A 95 -0.42 -2.41 -8.84
N PHE A 96 -1.10 -2.85 -7.78
CA PHE A 96 -1.17 -2.21 -6.49
C PHE A 96 -1.03 -3.24 -5.39
N SER A 97 -0.13 -2.97 -4.45
CA SER A 97 0.13 -3.77 -3.26
C SER A 97 0.05 -2.89 -2.01
N CYS A 98 -0.40 -3.45 -0.90
CA CYS A 98 -0.46 -2.80 0.41
C CYS A 98 0.21 -3.72 1.44
N GLY A 99 1.05 -3.17 2.31
CA GLY A 99 1.80 -3.97 3.28
C GLY A 99 2.48 -3.15 4.38
N LEU A 100 3.19 -3.84 5.27
CA LEU A 100 3.99 -3.23 6.34
C LEU A 100 5.42 -2.97 5.88
N CYS A 101 5.99 -1.86 6.36
CA CYS A 101 7.40 -1.50 6.18
C CYS A 101 8.03 -1.10 7.53
#